data_AF-A0A2N3CZA9-F1
#
_entry.id   AF-A0A2N3CZA9-F1
#
_cell.length_a   1.000
_cell.length_b   1.000
_cell.length_c   1.000
_cell.angle_alpha   90.00
_cell.angle_beta   90.00
_cell.angle_gamma   90.00
#
_symmetry.space_group_name_H-M   'P 1'
#
loop_
_entity.id
_entity.type
_entity.pdbx_description
1 polymer ?
#
loop_
_entity_poly.entity_id
_entity_poly.type
_entity_poly.pdbx_seq_one_letter_code
_entity_poly.pdbx_strand_id
1 'polypeptide(L)'
;MSTETKTATLDATEFSLTPPDPVPQVAPEQAAGLVPVSTEEKSKLDTKVDAFVNELVSVDANSPAFGEKVDQITRMGQEQIRAAAAMSNRFLDRPVRAMDADGAVGKDLAELRRTVEDLDPGRKGKLSGPRKLLGIIPFGNKLKNYFDSYTSAQGHISSILQRLDSGKKELHLDNAAIDTERQKLWAAMGELEQMIHIAKTLDARLEAKALELDSSDPAKAKALRESALFYVRQRTQDLLTQMAVSVQGYLALDLVKKNNVELVKGVDRASTTTVGALRTAVTVAQAMTNQRLVLGQITALNKTTSDIIDSTSTLLREQTAQ
;
A
#
# COMPACT_ATOMS: atom_id res chain seq x y z
N MET A 1 13.25 -31.10 43.87
CA MET A 1 12.10 -30.48 43.15
C MET A 1 12.67 -29.78 41.93
N SER A 2 12.54 -30.41 40.76
CA SER A 2 13.08 -29.87 39.50
C SER A 2 12.06 -28.90 38.92
N THR A 3 12.40 -27.61 38.92
CA THR A 3 11.63 -26.57 38.25
C THR A 3 11.80 -26.69 36.73
N GLU A 4 10.88 -27.38 36.08
CA GLU A 4 10.70 -27.31 34.63
C GLU A 4 10.35 -25.87 34.24
N THR A 5 11.31 -25.16 33.68
CA THR A 5 11.05 -23.86 33.05
C THR A 5 10.38 -24.16 31.71
N LYS A 6 9.03 -24.16 31.69
CA LYS A 6 8.26 -24.16 30.44
C LYS A 6 8.53 -22.84 29.72
N THR A 7 9.41 -22.88 28.72
CA THR A 7 9.55 -21.78 27.76
C THR A 7 8.24 -21.68 26.98
N ALA A 8 7.45 -20.65 27.28
CA ALA A 8 6.29 -20.30 26.46
C ALA A 8 6.79 -19.95 25.06
N THR A 9 6.42 -20.77 24.07
CA THR A 9 6.48 -20.39 22.67
C THR A 9 5.57 -19.18 22.50
N LEU A 10 6.15 -18.00 22.31
CA LEU A 10 5.42 -16.84 21.81
C LEU A 10 4.88 -17.25 20.45
N ASP A 11 3.57 -17.46 20.37
CA ASP A 11 2.87 -17.68 19.11
C ASP A 11 3.29 -16.56 18.16
N ALA A 12 3.92 -16.96 17.05
CA ALA A 12 4.35 -16.05 16.00
C ALA A 12 3.12 -15.25 15.57
N THR A 13 3.12 -13.96 15.90
CA THR A 13 2.05 -13.05 15.53
C THR A 13 1.91 -13.12 14.02
N GLU A 14 0.80 -13.68 13.57
CA GLU A 14 0.53 -13.98 12.17
C GLU A 14 0.70 -12.69 11.36
N PHE A 15 1.73 -12.65 10.51
CA PHE A 15 2.11 -11.48 9.73
C PHE A 15 1.11 -11.32 8.58
N SER A 16 -0.06 -10.78 8.89
CA SER A 16 -1.08 -10.45 7.90
C SER A 16 -0.93 -8.98 7.50
N LEU A 17 -0.38 -8.74 6.32
CA LEU A 17 -0.65 -7.51 5.59
C LEU A 17 -2.05 -7.68 5.01
N THR A 18 -3.04 -7.00 5.60
CA THR A 18 -4.39 -7.03 5.04
C THR A 18 -4.46 -5.99 3.92
N PRO A 19 -4.71 -6.39 2.66
CA PRO A 19 -4.88 -5.44 1.58
C PRO A 19 -6.07 -4.53 1.91
N PRO A 20 -6.00 -3.24 1.60
CA PRO A 20 -7.09 -2.33 1.90
C PRO A 20 -8.31 -2.62 1.01
N ASP A 21 -9.51 -2.29 1.51
CA ASP A 21 -10.76 -2.58 0.81
C ASP A 21 -10.83 -1.92 -0.58
N PRO A 22 -11.49 -2.56 -1.56
CA PRO A 22 -11.66 -1.97 -2.89
C PRO A 22 -12.33 -0.60 -2.84
N VAL A 23 -11.94 0.29 -3.75
CA VAL A 23 -12.59 1.59 -3.88
C VAL A 23 -14.08 1.40 -4.20
N PRO A 24 -15.00 2.00 -3.43
CA PRO A 24 -16.42 1.90 -3.72
C PRO A 24 -16.75 2.62 -5.04
N GLN A 25 -17.69 2.07 -5.80
CA GLN A 25 -18.22 2.75 -6.97
C GLN A 25 -19.04 3.96 -6.53
N VAL A 26 -18.70 5.13 -7.04
CA VAL A 26 -19.42 6.38 -6.74
C VAL A 26 -20.37 6.66 -7.90
N ALA A 27 -21.68 6.68 -7.61
CA ALA A 27 -22.68 7.08 -8.58
C ALA A 27 -22.56 8.60 -8.88
N PRO A 28 -22.79 9.05 -10.13
CA PRO A 28 -22.69 10.46 -10.52
C PRO A 28 -23.46 11.43 -9.63
N GLU A 29 -24.65 11.04 -9.17
CA GLU A 29 -25.52 11.86 -8.33
C GLU A 29 -24.98 11.98 -6.91
N GLN A 30 -24.28 10.96 -6.42
CA GLN A 30 -23.64 10.93 -5.10
C GLN A 30 -22.29 11.66 -5.09
N ALA A 31 -21.72 11.93 -6.27
CA ALA A 31 -20.45 12.63 -6.41
C ALA A 31 -20.57 14.14 -6.19
N ALA A 32 -21.76 14.71 -6.43
CA ALA A 32 -22.04 16.12 -6.19
C ALA A 32 -22.04 16.46 -4.70
N GLY A 33 -21.43 17.59 -4.34
CA GLY A 33 -21.38 18.09 -2.97
C GLY A 33 -20.33 17.43 -2.07
N LEU A 34 -19.53 16.49 -2.60
CA LEU A 34 -18.40 15.90 -1.87
C LEU A 34 -17.23 16.88 -1.71
N VAL A 35 -17.11 17.84 -2.63
CA VAL A 35 -16.16 18.96 -2.49
C VAL A 35 -16.93 20.21 -2.10
N PRO A 36 -16.65 20.82 -0.94
CA PRO A 36 -17.39 21.99 -0.50
C PRO A 36 -17.03 23.20 -1.34
N VAL A 37 -18.05 23.90 -1.85
CA VAL A 37 -17.95 25.25 -2.40
C VAL A 37 -18.52 26.22 -1.38
N SER A 38 -17.80 27.32 -1.10
CA SER A 38 -18.24 28.27 -0.08
C SER A 38 -19.57 28.95 -0.46
N THR A 39 -20.33 29.38 0.54
CA THR A 39 -21.59 30.10 0.32
C THR A 39 -21.39 31.41 -0.44
N GLU A 40 -20.27 32.10 -0.20
CA GLU A 40 -19.89 33.31 -0.93
C GLU A 40 -19.63 33.04 -2.41
N GLU A 41 -18.89 31.97 -2.73
CA GLU A 41 -18.64 31.56 -4.12
C GLU A 41 -19.95 31.18 -4.81
N LYS A 42 -20.80 30.37 -4.17
CA LYS A 42 -22.13 30.02 -4.72
C LYS A 42 -22.95 31.26 -5.07
N SER A 43 -23.00 32.25 -4.17
CA SER A 43 -23.72 33.49 -4.43
C SER A 43 -23.16 34.29 -5.62
N LYS A 44 -21.83 34.33 -5.78
CA LYS A 44 -21.19 34.95 -6.96
C LYS A 44 -21.52 34.20 -8.25
N LEU A 45 -21.56 32.87 -8.21
CA LEU A 45 -21.93 32.04 -9.35
C LEU A 45 -23.41 32.24 -9.72
N ASP A 46 -24.30 32.28 -8.73
CA ASP A 46 -25.73 32.53 -8.94
C ASP A 46 -25.97 33.89 -9.62
N THR A 47 -25.22 34.92 -9.20
CA THR A 47 -25.29 36.25 -9.84
C THR A 47 -24.89 36.20 -11.32
N LYS A 48 -23.84 35.44 -11.67
CA LYS A 48 -23.43 35.25 -13.06
C LYS A 48 -24.47 34.47 -13.88
N VAL A 49 -25.09 33.46 -13.27
CA VAL A 49 -26.17 32.69 -13.90
C VAL A 49 -27.37 33.58 -14.16
N ASP A 50 -27.81 34.36 -13.18
CA ASP A 50 -28.96 35.27 -13.31
C ASP A 50 -28.71 36.30 -14.42
N ALA A 51 -27.49 36.87 -14.50
CA ALA A 51 -27.10 37.78 -15.58
C ALA A 51 -27.17 37.11 -16.97
N PHE A 52 -26.62 35.89 -17.10
CA PHE A 52 -26.64 35.14 -18.35
C PHE A 52 -28.06 34.78 -18.80
N VAL A 53 -28.92 34.34 -17.86
CA VAL A 53 -30.33 34.01 -18.14
C VAL A 53 -31.08 35.26 -18.64
N ASN A 54 -30.92 36.39 -17.97
CA ASN A 54 -31.56 37.64 -18.37
C ASN A 54 -31.13 38.06 -19.78
N GLU A 55 -29.85 37.94 -20.10
CA GLU A 55 -29.34 38.24 -21.44
C GLU A 55 -29.92 37.28 -22.50
N LEU A 56 -29.87 35.96 -22.25
CA LEU A 56 -30.42 34.95 -23.18
C LEU A 56 -31.92 35.15 -23.44
N VAL A 57 -32.69 35.51 -22.42
CA VAL A 57 -34.13 35.77 -22.54
C VAL A 57 -34.40 37.07 -23.31
N SER A 58 -33.54 38.09 -23.19
CA SER A 58 -33.70 39.37 -23.90
C SER A 58 -33.43 39.31 -25.41
N VAL A 59 -32.71 38.29 -25.88
CA VAL A 59 -32.36 38.11 -27.30
C VAL A 59 -33.51 37.44 -28.06
N ASP A 60 -33.73 37.76 -29.34
CA ASP A 60 -34.75 37.07 -30.15
C ASP A 60 -34.42 35.57 -30.36
N ALA A 61 -35.41 34.69 -30.19
CA ALA A 61 -35.22 33.23 -30.23
C ALA A 61 -34.74 32.68 -31.58
N ASN A 62 -35.07 33.38 -32.67
CA ASN A 62 -34.74 32.97 -34.04
C ASN A 62 -33.47 33.67 -34.54
N SER A 63 -32.83 34.48 -33.70
CA SER A 63 -31.63 35.21 -34.08
C SER A 63 -30.35 34.37 -33.94
N PRO A 64 -29.31 34.65 -34.77
CA PRO A 64 -27.99 34.04 -34.59
C PRO A 64 -27.41 34.25 -33.18
N ALA A 65 -27.69 35.41 -32.56
CA ALA A 65 -27.22 35.74 -31.22
C ALA A 65 -27.78 34.79 -30.15
N PHE A 66 -29.00 34.27 -30.30
CA PHE A 66 -29.55 33.25 -29.41
C PHE A 66 -28.78 31.94 -29.56
N GLY A 67 -28.50 31.54 -30.80
CA GLY A 67 -27.65 30.38 -31.10
C GLY A 67 -26.27 30.49 -30.45
N GLU A 68 -25.61 31.64 -30.56
CA GLU A 68 -24.30 31.86 -29.94
C GLU A 68 -24.32 31.73 -28.41
N LYS A 69 -25.41 32.14 -27.75
CA LYS A 69 -25.58 31.99 -26.30
C LYS A 69 -25.85 30.54 -25.92
N VAL A 70 -26.69 29.83 -26.68
CA VAL A 70 -26.88 28.37 -26.50
C VAL A 70 -25.56 27.63 -26.70
N ASP A 71 -24.76 28.02 -27.68
CA ASP A 71 -23.42 27.46 -27.92
C ASP A 71 -22.43 27.73 -26.77
N GLN A 72 -22.61 28.81 -26.00
CA GLN A 72 -21.83 29.01 -24.78
C GLN A 72 -22.18 27.97 -23.71
N ILE A 73 -23.46 27.57 -23.61
CA ILE A 73 -23.91 26.50 -22.70
C ILE A 73 -23.28 25.16 -23.10
N THR A 74 -23.23 24.84 -24.39
CA THR A 74 -22.64 23.56 -24.85
C THR A 74 -21.14 23.45 -24.54
N ARG A 75 -20.44 24.60 -24.47
CA ARG A 75 -19.03 24.70 -24.10
C ARG A 75 -18.77 24.86 -22.60
N MET A 76 -19.81 25.11 -21.79
CA MET A 76 -19.68 25.30 -20.35
C MET A 76 -19.04 24.08 -19.68
N GLY A 77 -18.02 24.30 -18.85
CA GLY A 77 -17.38 23.23 -18.09
C GLY A 77 -16.47 22.30 -18.92
N GLN A 78 -16.33 22.51 -20.24
CA GLN A 78 -15.47 21.65 -21.08
C GLN A 78 -14.00 21.71 -20.66
N GLU A 79 -13.51 22.89 -20.28
CA GLU A 79 -12.14 23.06 -19.81
C GLU A 79 -11.91 22.33 -18.48
N GLN A 80 -12.82 22.48 -17.53
CA GLN A 80 -12.76 21.82 -16.22
C GLN A 80 -12.81 20.30 -16.36
N ILE A 81 -13.62 19.79 -17.28
CA ILE A 81 -13.67 18.36 -17.59
C ILE A 81 -12.35 17.88 -18.19
N ARG A 82 -11.78 18.61 -19.14
CA ARG A 82 -10.47 18.27 -19.73
C ARG A 82 -9.37 18.31 -18.67
N ALA A 83 -9.37 19.31 -17.79
CA ALA A 83 -8.40 19.44 -16.72
C ALA A 83 -8.47 18.24 -15.75
N ALA A 84 -9.67 17.87 -15.31
CA ALA A 84 -9.88 16.70 -14.46
C ALA A 84 -9.50 15.39 -15.15
N ALA A 85 -9.91 15.20 -16.41
CA ALA A 85 -9.58 14.01 -17.19
C ALA A 85 -8.07 13.87 -17.48
N ALA A 86 -7.37 14.99 -17.67
CA ALA A 86 -5.91 14.99 -17.84
C ALA A 86 -5.17 14.48 -16.59
N MET A 87 -5.70 14.76 -15.39
CA MET A 87 -5.18 14.17 -14.15
C MET A 87 -5.50 12.66 -14.10
N SER A 88 -6.71 12.25 -14.54
CA SER A 88 -7.09 10.84 -14.66
C SER A 88 -6.15 10.03 -15.56
N ASN A 89 -5.72 10.59 -16.70
CA ASN A 89 -4.79 9.90 -17.60
C ASN A 89 -3.40 9.70 -16.98
N ARG A 90 -2.92 10.65 -16.16
CA ARG A 90 -1.67 10.47 -15.41
C ARG A 90 -1.78 9.37 -14.35
N PHE A 91 -2.99 9.04 -13.89
CA PHE A 91 -3.24 7.86 -13.07
C PHE A 91 -3.20 6.55 -13.83
N LEU A 92 -3.08 6.50 -15.15
CA LEU A 92 -2.90 5.22 -15.85
C LEU A 92 -1.43 4.81 -15.87
N ASP A 93 -0.51 5.78 -15.99
CA ASP A 93 0.93 5.51 -16.08
C ASP A 93 1.56 5.16 -14.72
N ARG A 94 0.97 5.66 -13.63
CA ARG A 94 1.55 5.58 -12.28
C ARG A 94 1.30 4.27 -11.55
N PRO A 95 0.09 3.67 -11.58
CA PRO A 95 -0.17 2.37 -11.00
C PRO A 95 0.69 1.28 -11.62
N VAL A 96 1.04 1.38 -12.90
CA VAL A 96 1.96 0.40 -13.52
C VAL A 96 3.32 0.43 -12.84
N ARG A 97 3.90 1.62 -12.64
CA ARG A 97 5.17 1.78 -11.93
C ARG A 97 5.07 1.39 -10.45
N ALA A 98 3.99 1.78 -9.78
CA ALA A 98 3.76 1.40 -8.39
C ALA A 98 3.58 -0.12 -8.24
N MET A 99 2.88 -0.78 -9.17
CA MET A 99 2.75 -2.24 -9.21
C MET A 99 4.10 -2.93 -9.45
N ASP A 100 4.96 -2.36 -10.30
CA ASP A 100 6.32 -2.87 -10.51
C ASP A 100 7.17 -2.76 -9.24
N ALA A 101 7.10 -1.61 -8.55
CA ALA A 101 7.79 -1.39 -7.28
C ALA A 101 7.27 -2.30 -6.16
N ASP A 102 5.95 -2.43 -6.01
CA ASP A 102 5.29 -3.34 -5.06
C ASP A 102 5.69 -4.80 -5.33
N GLY A 103 5.73 -5.20 -6.61
CA GLY A 103 6.16 -6.52 -7.03
C GLY A 103 7.62 -6.79 -6.70
N ALA A 104 8.49 -5.81 -6.91
CA ALA A 104 9.92 -5.91 -6.57
C ALA A 104 10.13 -6.02 -5.04
N VAL A 105 9.50 -5.16 -4.25
CA VAL A 105 9.57 -5.20 -2.78
C VAL A 105 8.98 -6.51 -2.24
N GLY A 106 7.83 -6.94 -2.75
CA GLY A 106 7.21 -8.22 -2.37
C GLY A 106 8.10 -9.42 -2.68
N LYS A 107 8.79 -9.41 -3.82
CA LYS A 107 9.78 -10.44 -4.19
C LYS A 107 10.96 -10.46 -3.23
N ASP A 108 11.53 -9.30 -2.91
CA ASP A 108 12.65 -9.20 -1.98
C ASP A 108 12.27 -9.62 -0.55
N LEU A 109 11.05 -9.30 -0.10
CA LEU A 109 10.52 -9.78 1.18
C LEU A 109 10.38 -11.30 1.21
N ALA A 110 9.88 -11.91 0.13
CA ALA A 110 9.76 -13.35 0.01
C ALA A 110 11.15 -14.04 -0.04
N GLU A 111 12.12 -13.42 -0.71
CA GLU A 111 13.52 -13.87 -0.76
C GLU A 111 14.18 -13.78 0.62
N LEU A 112 13.99 -12.66 1.34
CA LEU A 112 14.47 -12.50 2.71
C LEU A 112 13.88 -13.56 3.64
N ARG A 113 12.56 -13.79 3.55
CA ARG A 113 11.89 -14.82 4.36
C ARG A 113 12.49 -16.20 4.13
N ARG A 114 12.62 -16.63 2.87
CA ARG A 114 13.22 -17.92 2.52
C ARG A 114 14.65 -18.04 3.04
N THR A 115 15.46 -17.00 2.83
CA THR A 115 16.85 -16.97 3.30
C THR A 115 16.94 -17.09 4.82
N VAL A 116 16.07 -16.40 5.55
CA VAL A 116 16.02 -16.49 7.01
C VAL A 116 15.54 -17.87 7.48
N GLU A 117 14.51 -18.43 6.84
CA GLU A 117 13.98 -19.77 7.13
C GLU A 117 15.04 -20.87 6.89
N ASP A 118 15.84 -20.74 5.84
CA ASP A 118 16.92 -21.69 5.51
C ASP A 118 18.09 -21.65 6.51
N LEU A 119 18.25 -20.51 7.20
CA LEU A 119 19.28 -20.27 8.21
C LEU A 119 18.79 -20.49 9.64
N ASP A 120 17.50 -20.82 9.83
CA ASP A 120 16.95 -21.10 11.15
C ASP A 120 17.56 -22.41 11.72
N PRO A 121 18.31 -22.35 12.85
CA PRO A 121 18.89 -23.53 13.47
C PRO A 121 17.82 -24.52 13.97
N GLY A 122 16.60 -24.06 14.25
CA GLY A 122 15.48 -24.91 14.66
C GLY A 122 14.96 -25.82 13.54
N ARG A 123 15.03 -25.36 12.29
CA ARG A 123 14.59 -26.14 11.10
C ARG A 123 15.62 -27.16 10.61
N LYS A 124 16.92 -26.96 10.87
CA LYS A 124 18.02 -27.85 10.41
C LYS A 124 18.07 -29.22 11.11
N GLY A 125 17.04 -29.60 11.88
CA GLY A 125 16.97 -30.85 12.64
C GLY A 125 18.02 -30.92 13.74
N LYS A 126 18.13 -32.07 14.43
CA LYS A 126 19.17 -32.27 15.46
C LYS A 126 20.56 -32.10 14.81
N LEU A 127 21.12 -30.90 14.93
CA LEU A 127 22.51 -30.55 14.59
C LEU A 127 23.54 -31.46 15.32
N SER A 128 23.06 -32.29 16.25
CA SER A 128 23.76 -33.41 16.88
C SER A 128 23.17 -34.77 16.45
N GLY A 129 23.88 -35.51 15.60
CA GLY A 129 23.73 -36.96 15.49
C GLY A 129 24.67 -37.67 16.49
N PRO A 130 24.30 -38.83 17.06
CA PRO A 130 25.18 -39.57 17.96
C PRO A 130 26.46 -39.98 17.22
N ARG A 131 27.64 -39.62 17.75
CA ARG A 131 28.92 -40.14 17.28
C ARG A 131 28.95 -41.64 17.61
N LYS A 132 28.75 -42.48 16.61
CA LYS A 132 28.98 -43.93 16.74
C LYS A 132 30.49 -44.19 16.81
N LEU A 133 30.87 -44.96 17.81
CA LEU A 133 32.21 -45.15 18.35
C LEU A 133 33.07 -46.20 17.61
N LEU A 134 32.95 -46.37 16.29
CA LEU A 134 33.81 -47.31 15.54
C LEU A 134 34.09 -46.84 14.09
N GLY A 135 35.38 -46.75 13.76
CA GLY A 135 36.02 -46.89 12.43
C GLY A 135 35.38 -46.26 11.18
N ILE A 136 36.02 -45.19 10.68
CA ILE A 136 36.11 -44.74 9.27
C ILE A 136 34.78 -44.52 8.50
N ILE A 137 34.24 -43.29 8.53
CA ILE A 137 33.64 -42.56 7.38
C ILE A 137 33.81 -41.04 7.59
N PRO A 138 34.18 -40.26 6.55
CA PRO A 138 34.36 -38.81 6.61
C PRO A 138 33.00 -38.10 6.50
N PHE A 139 32.47 -37.57 7.60
CA PHE A 139 31.35 -36.63 7.53
C PHE A 139 31.67 -35.41 8.39
N GLY A 140 32.12 -34.35 7.71
CA GLY A 140 32.44 -33.06 8.29
C GLY A 140 31.30 -32.55 9.19
N ASN A 141 31.70 -31.96 10.32
CA ASN A 141 30.81 -31.41 11.33
C ASN A 141 29.63 -30.66 10.69
N LYS A 142 28.43 -31.26 10.67
CA LYS A 142 27.17 -30.64 10.19
C LYS A 142 26.96 -29.23 10.75
N LEU A 143 27.50 -29.02 11.93
CA LEU A 143 27.46 -27.80 12.71
C LEU A 143 28.47 -26.74 12.21
N LYS A 144 29.66 -27.16 11.78
CA LYS A 144 30.62 -26.29 11.07
C LYS A 144 30.02 -25.85 9.74
N ASN A 145 29.47 -26.80 8.96
CA ASN A 145 28.82 -26.48 7.69
C ASN A 145 27.63 -25.52 7.86
N TYR A 146 26.88 -25.61 8.98
CA TYR A 146 25.83 -24.66 9.31
C TYR A 146 26.39 -23.24 9.53
N PHE A 147 27.41 -23.06 10.38
CA PHE A 147 28.00 -21.74 10.61
C PHE A 147 28.72 -21.18 9.39
N ASP A 148 29.35 -22.03 8.58
CA ASP A 148 29.94 -21.66 7.29
C ASP A 148 28.82 -21.15 6.35
N SER A 149 27.66 -21.83 6.31
CA SER A 149 26.50 -21.39 5.51
C SER A 149 25.86 -20.09 6.01
N TYR A 150 25.83 -19.86 7.33
CA TYR A 150 25.39 -18.58 7.88
C TYR A 150 26.35 -17.45 7.51
N THR A 151 27.66 -17.69 7.66
CA THR A 151 28.70 -16.72 7.32
C THR A 151 28.64 -16.35 5.84
N SER A 152 28.47 -17.32 4.94
CA SER A 152 28.34 -17.07 3.51
C SER A 152 27.04 -16.33 3.16
N ALA A 153 25.94 -16.62 3.87
CA ALA A 153 24.65 -15.99 3.62
C ALA A 153 24.55 -14.55 4.14
N GLN A 154 25.43 -14.09 5.03
CA GLN A 154 25.40 -12.70 5.52
C GLN A 154 25.51 -11.66 4.38
N GLY A 155 26.39 -11.91 3.40
CA GLY A 155 26.51 -11.05 2.23
C GLY A 155 25.22 -11.02 1.40
N HIS A 156 24.57 -12.18 1.24
CA HIS A 156 23.30 -12.28 0.53
C HIS A 156 22.18 -11.53 1.27
N ILE A 157 22.03 -11.75 2.59
CA ILE A 157 21.07 -11.01 3.43
C ILE A 157 21.31 -9.50 3.30
N SER A 158 22.56 -9.05 3.41
CA SER A 158 22.89 -7.62 3.27
C SER A 158 22.47 -7.07 1.90
N SER A 159 22.66 -7.84 0.84
CA SER A 159 22.23 -7.44 -0.51
C SER A 159 20.70 -7.31 -0.63
N ILE A 160 19.94 -8.23 -0.01
CA ILE A 160 18.47 -8.18 0.01
C ILE A 160 18.01 -6.96 0.82
N LEU A 161 18.59 -6.73 2.00
CA LEU A 161 18.27 -5.58 2.85
C LEU A 161 18.53 -4.24 2.14
N GLN A 162 19.59 -4.15 1.34
CA GLN A 162 19.90 -2.94 0.57
C GLN A 162 18.86 -2.69 -0.55
N ARG A 163 18.39 -3.74 -1.22
CA ARG A 163 17.30 -3.61 -2.20
C ARG A 163 15.99 -3.23 -1.54
N LEU A 164 15.65 -3.86 -0.41
CA LEU A 164 14.48 -3.52 0.41
C LEU A 164 14.51 -2.05 0.88
N ASP A 165 15.65 -1.55 1.35
CA ASP A 165 15.80 -0.14 1.74
C ASP A 165 15.63 0.82 0.55
N SER A 166 16.11 0.43 -0.63
CA SER A 166 15.94 1.20 -1.86
C SER A 166 14.47 1.24 -2.29
N GLY A 167 13.79 0.09 -2.30
CA GLY A 167 12.36 0.01 -2.59
C GLY A 167 11.52 0.78 -1.57
N LYS A 168 11.89 0.74 -0.29
CA LYS A 168 11.25 1.57 0.75
C LYS A 168 11.35 3.07 0.43
N LYS A 169 12.53 3.55 0.02
CA LYS A 169 12.72 4.95 -0.39
C LYS A 169 11.85 5.32 -1.58
N GLU A 170 11.74 4.44 -2.57
CA GLU A 170 10.87 4.62 -3.72
C GLU A 170 9.39 4.74 -3.29
N LEU A 171 8.90 3.84 -2.44
CA LEU A 171 7.54 3.90 -1.87
C LEU A 171 7.26 5.23 -1.13
N HIS A 172 8.26 5.78 -0.43
CA HIS A 172 8.14 7.10 0.20
C HIS A 172 8.04 8.24 -0.81
N LEU A 173 8.87 8.22 -1.86
CA LEU A 173 8.84 9.21 -2.93
C LEU A 173 7.50 9.17 -3.68
N ASP A 174 6.99 7.97 -3.94
CA ASP A 174 5.69 7.78 -4.56
C ASP A 174 4.55 8.30 -3.69
N ASN A 175 4.58 8.06 -2.38
CA ASN A 175 3.58 8.63 -1.46
C ASN A 175 3.57 10.17 -1.47
N ALA A 176 4.75 10.81 -1.50
CA ALA A 176 4.84 12.27 -1.59
C ALA A 176 4.29 12.79 -2.93
N ALA A 177 4.55 12.07 -4.02
CA ALA A 177 4.00 12.42 -5.31
C ALA A 177 2.48 12.21 -5.41
N ILE A 178 1.96 11.13 -4.81
CA ILE A 178 0.52 10.87 -4.70
C ILE A 178 -0.17 12.01 -3.95
N ASP A 179 0.42 12.50 -2.86
CA ASP A 179 -0.13 13.63 -2.11
C ASP A 179 -0.23 14.91 -2.95
N THR A 180 0.79 15.19 -3.76
CA THR A 180 0.77 16.33 -4.70
C THR A 180 -0.35 16.17 -5.74
N GLU A 181 -0.53 14.96 -6.27
CA GLU A 181 -1.55 14.70 -7.28
C GLU A 181 -2.97 14.74 -6.70
N ARG A 182 -3.15 14.26 -5.47
CA ARG A 182 -4.42 14.39 -4.72
C ARG A 182 -4.83 15.85 -4.54
N GLN A 183 -3.88 16.72 -4.19
CA GLN A 183 -4.16 18.15 -4.04
C GLN A 183 -4.62 18.78 -5.35
N LYS A 184 -3.98 18.44 -6.47
CA LYS A 184 -4.37 18.93 -7.81
C LYS A 184 -5.75 18.41 -8.22
N LEU A 185 -6.00 17.11 -8.02
CA LEU A 185 -7.29 16.51 -8.34
C LEU A 185 -8.41 17.10 -7.48
N TRP A 186 -8.15 17.33 -6.19
CA TRP A 186 -9.09 17.99 -5.29
C TRP A 186 -9.45 19.40 -5.76
N ALA A 187 -8.47 20.19 -6.19
CA ALA A 187 -8.71 21.52 -6.76
C ALA A 187 -9.56 21.45 -8.04
N ALA A 188 -9.22 20.54 -8.97
CA ALA A 188 -9.98 20.34 -10.20
C ALA A 188 -11.43 19.87 -9.93
N MET A 189 -11.63 19.01 -8.93
CA MET A 189 -12.97 18.62 -8.47
C MET A 189 -13.72 19.82 -7.88
N GLY A 190 -13.05 20.72 -7.16
CA GLY A 190 -13.66 21.97 -6.70
C GLY A 190 -14.16 22.85 -7.85
N GLU A 191 -13.42 22.94 -8.95
CA GLU A 191 -13.86 23.66 -10.15
C GLU A 191 -15.03 22.94 -10.86
N LEU A 192 -15.02 21.61 -10.92
CA LEU A 192 -16.14 20.82 -11.44
C LEU A 192 -17.41 21.03 -10.60
N GLU A 193 -17.30 21.06 -9.28
CA GLU A 193 -18.44 21.30 -8.39
C GLU A 193 -19.04 22.69 -8.63
N GLN A 194 -18.20 23.71 -8.84
CA GLN A 194 -18.68 25.05 -9.23
C GLN A 194 -19.43 25.00 -10.56
N MET A 195 -18.93 24.27 -11.56
CA MET A 195 -19.64 24.11 -12.85
C MET A 195 -20.96 23.34 -12.70
N ILE A 196 -21.00 22.31 -11.84
CA ILE A 196 -22.23 21.57 -11.53
C ILE A 196 -23.26 22.49 -10.87
N HIS A 197 -22.82 23.34 -9.92
CA HIS A 197 -23.68 24.33 -9.28
C HIS A 197 -24.25 25.31 -10.31
N ILE A 198 -23.40 25.88 -11.19
CA ILE A 198 -23.84 26.76 -12.28
C ILE A 198 -24.87 26.05 -13.17
N ALA A 199 -24.61 24.81 -13.58
CA ALA A 199 -25.49 24.08 -14.48
C ALA A 199 -26.87 23.80 -13.85
N LYS A 200 -26.90 23.39 -12.57
CA LYS A 200 -28.15 23.19 -11.82
C LYS A 200 -28.93 24.48 -11.60
N THR A 201 -28.24 25.58 -11.25
CA THR A 201 -28.89 26.89 -11.11
C THR A 201 -29.44 27.35 -12.46
N LEU A 202 -28.67 27.18 -13.54
CA LEU A 202 -29.08 27.57 -14.89
C LEU A 202 -30.31 26.79 -15.35
N ASP A 203 -30.38 25.48 -15.09
CA ASP A 203 -31.55 24.64 -15.36
C ASP A 203 -32.80 25.20 -14.66
N ALA A 204 -32.72 25.41 -13.35
CA ALA A 204 -33.84 25.92 -12.56
C ALA A 204 -34.32 27.31 -13.01
N ARG A 205 -33.38 28.22 -13.31
CA ARG A 205 -33.71 29.59 -13.74
C ARG A 205 -34.30 29.64 -15.14
N LEU A 206 -33.78 28.84 -16.08
CA LEU A 206 -34.32 28.77 -17.44
C LEU A 206 -35.70 28.11 -17.47
N GLU A 207 -35.93 27.09 -16.64
CA GLU A 207 -37.24 26.44 -16.51
C GLU A 207 -38.29 27.41 -15.94
N ALA A 208 -37.93 28.15 -14.89
CA ALA A 208 -38.79 29.20 -14.35
C ALA A 208 -39.11 30.29 -15.40
N LYS A 209 -38.11 30.75 -16.16
CA LYS A 209 -38.31 31.75 -17.22
C LYS A 209 -39.15 31.24 -18.39
N ALA A 210 -38.96 29.98 -18.79
CA ALA A 210 -39.79 29.37 -19.83
C ALA A 210 -41.26 29.28 -19.37
N LEU A 211 -41.51 28.96 -18.10
CA LEU A 211 -42.86 28.93 -17.52
C LEU A 211 -43.51 30.31 -17.48
N GLU A 212 -42.76 31.35 -17.09
CA GLU A 212 -43.24 32.74 -17.12
C GLU A 212 -43.67 33.18 -18.54
N LEU A 213 -42.92 32.74 -19.56
CA LEU A 213 -43.13 33.12 -20.95
C LEU A 213 -44.23 32.32 -21.67
N ASP A 214 -44.75 31.23 -21.10
CA ASP A 214 -45.73 30.36 -21.79
C ASP A 214 -46.99 31.10 -22.24
N SER A 215 -47.40 32.14 -21.51
CA SER A 215 -48.60 32.92 -21.83
C SER A 215 -48.31 34.16 -22.69
N SER A 216 -47.11 34.71 -22.61
CA SER A 216 -46.75 35.98 -23.27
C SER A 216 -45.93 35.80 -24.55
N ASP A 217 -45.05 34.80 -24.59
CA ASP A 217 -44.21 34.47 -25.75
C ASP A 217 -43.98 32.95 -25.82
N PRO A 218 -44.98 32.18 -26.29
CA PRO A 218 -44.90 30.72 -26.36
C PRO A 218 -43.77 30.22 -27.26
N ALA A 219 -43.39 30.99 -28.29
CA ALA A 219 -42.31 30.62 -29.20
C ALA A 219 -40.95 30.70 -28.50
N LYS A 220 -40.69 31.77 -27.73
CA LYS A 220 -39.49 31.90 -26.91
C LYS A 220 -39.44 30.85 -25.80
N ALA A 221 -40.56 30.58 -25.14
CA ALA A 221 -40.65 29.53 -24.12
C ALA A 221 -40.28 28.15 -24.69
N LYS A 222 -40.78 27.82 -25.89
CA LYS A 222 -40.42 26.60 -26.61
C LYS A 222 -38.92 26.54 -26.94
N ALA A 223 -38.34 27.62 -27.46
CA ALA A 223 -36.92 27.68 -27.79
C ALA A 223 -36.01 27.50 -26.54
N LEU A 224 -36.38 28.08 -25.40
CA LEU A 224 -35.65 27.88 -24.14
C LEU A 224 -35.68 26.41 -23.69
N ARG A 225 -36.83 25.73 -23.82
CA ARG A 225 -36.97 24.31 -23.45
C ARG A 225 -36.23 23.36 -24.39
N GLU A 226 -36.43 23.53 -25.68
CA GLU A 226 -35.92 22.59 -26.69
C GLU A 226 -34.44 22.80 -27.00
N SER A 227 -33.90 24.01 -26.79
CA SER A 227 -32.49 24.31 -27.05
C SER A 227 -31.72 24.50 -25.74
N ALA A 228 -31.94 25.60 -25.03
CA ALA A 228 -31.08 25.96 -23.90
C ALA A 228 -31.15 24.90 -22.77
N LEU A 229 -32.34 24.58 -22.26
CA LEU A 229 -32.52 23.60 -21.18
C LEU A 229 -32.04 22.21 -21.57
N PHE A 230 -32.30 21.76 -22.80
CA PHE A 230 -31.79 20.48 -23.29
C PHE A 230 -30.26 20.39 -23.14
N TYR A 231 -29.53 21.40 -23.61
CA TYR A 231 -28.07 21.42 -23.51
C TYR A 231 -27.56 21.61 -22.08
N VAL A 232 -28.25 22.40 -21.25
CA VAL A 232 -27.89 22.53 -19.82
C VAL A 232 -27.99 21.18 -19.10
N ARG A 233 -29.08 20.44 -19.32
CA ARG A 233 -29.30 19.13 -18.71
C ARG A 233 -28.28 18.11 -19.17
N GLN A 234 -27.99 18.07 -20.48
CA GLN A 234 -26.91 17.24 -21.02
C GLN A 234 -25.56 17.60 -20.38
N ARG A 235 -25.24 18.88 -20.29
CA ARG A 235 -23.97 19.36 -19.71
C ARG A 235 -23.85 19.02 -18.23
N THR A 236 -24.96 19.08 -17.50
CA THR A 236 -25.04 18.69 -16.08
C THR A 236 -24.71 17.21 -15.89
N GLN A 237 -25.28 16.33 -16.71
CA GLN A 237 -25.03 14.89 -16.65
C GLN A 237 -23.56 14.55 -16.93
N ASP A 238 -22.99 15.15 -17.96
CA ASP A 238 -21.60 14.93 -18.28
C ASP A 238 -20.65 15.47 -17.19
N LEU A 239 -20.96 16.62 -16.57
CA LEU A 239 -20.20 17.17 -15.44
C LEU A 239 -20.25 16.24 -14.21
N LEU A 240 -21.44 15.73 -13.87
CA LEU A 240 -21.63 14.78 -12.78
C LEU A 240 -20.87 13.47 -13.03
N THR A 241 -20.88 12.99 -14.27
CA THR A 241 -20.14 11.79 -14.66
C THR A 241 -18.64 12.00 -14.49
N GLN A 242 -18.10 13.12 -14.98
CA GLN A 242 -16.68 13.43 -14.79
C GLN A 242 -16.33 13.62 -13.30
N MET A 243 -17.23 14.22 -12.51
CA MET A 243 -17.04 14.33 -11.07
C MET A 243 -16.95 12.95 -10.41
N ALA A 244 -17.86 12.03 -10.73
CA ALA A 244 -17.80 10.65 -10.22
C ALA A 244 -16.48 9.95 -10.56
N VAL A 245 -16.03 10.03 -11.81
CA VAL A 245 -14.72 9.48 -12.22
C VAL A 245 -13.56 10.12 -11.45
N SER A 246 -13.63 11.43 -11.22
CA SER A 246 -12.60 12.17 -10.48
C SER A 246 -12.57 11.78 -8.99
N VAL A 247 -13.74 11.63 -8.34
CA VAL A 247 -13.86 11.12 -6.97
C VAL A 247 -13.29 9.71 -6.87
N GLN A 248 -13.62 8.82 -7.82
CA GLN A 248 -13.09 7.46 -7.85
C GLN A 248 -11.57 7.46 -7.98
N GLY A 249 -11.00 8.30 -8.85
CA GLY A 249 -9.55 8.49 -8.95
C GLY A 249 -8.92 8.98 -7.64
N TYR A 250 -9.56 9.92 -6.96
CA TYR A 250 -9.09 10.45 -5.68
C TYR A 250 -9.06 9.38 -4.58
N LEU A 251 -10.09 8.53 -4.50
CA LEU A 251 -10.13 7.41 -3.55
C LEU A 251 -9.13 6.30 -3.91
N ALA A 252 -8.91 6.03 -5.20
CA ALA A 252 -7.91 5.07 -5.65
C ALA A 252 -6.49 5.48 -5.24
N LEU A 253 -6.16 6.78 -5.32
CA LEU A 253 -4.89 7.28 -4.81
C LEU A 253 -4.71 7.06 -3.31
N ASP A 254 -5.77 7.25 -2.53
CA ASP A 254 -5.74 7.01 -1.09
C ASP A 254 -5.47 5.53 -0.78
N LEU A 255 -6.06 4.63 -1.58
CA LEU A 255 -5.83 3.20 -1.48
C LEU A 255 -4.36 2.82 -1.75
N VAL A 256 -3.80 3.31 -2.86
CA VAL A 256 -2.40 3.07 -3.22
C VAL A 256 -1.46 3.61 -2.15
N LYS A 257 -1.71 4.84 -1.66
CA LYS A 257 -0.92 5.43 -0.58
C LYS A 257 -0.93 4.56 0.69
N LYS A 258 -2.09 4.06 1.08
CA LYS A 258 -2.23 3.16 2.25
C LYS A 258 -1.46 1.86 2.04
N ASN A 259 -1.54 1.27 0.85
CA ASN A 259 -0.78 0.06 0.53
C ASN A 259 0.73 0.30 0.65
N ASN A 260 1.24 1.38 0.05
CA ASN A 260 2.65 1.75 0.15
C ASN A 260 3.11 1.91 1.61
N VAL A 261 2.29 2.52 2.47
CA VAL A 261 2.57 2.65 3.91
C VAL A 261 2.67 1.28 4.60
N GLU A 262 1.77 0.35 4.30
CA GLU A 262 1.82 -1.00 4.86
C GLU A 262 3.01 -1.81 4.34
N LEU A 263 3.39 -1.63 3.08
CA LEU A 263 4.61 -2.22 2.51
C LEU A 263 5.86 -1.68 3.19
N VAL A 264 5.98 -0.36 3.37
CA VAL A 264 7.08 0.26 4.13
C VAL A 264 7.19 -0.34 5.53
N LYS A 265 6.07 -0.47 6.25
CA LYS A 265 6.03 -1.13 7.58
C LYS A 265 6.44 -2.59 7.51
N GLY A 266 6.06 -3.30 6.44
CA GLY A 266 6.45 -4.68 6.20
C GLY A 266 7.96 -4.83 6.02
N VAL A 267 8.56 -3.94 5.21
CA VAL A 267 10.01 -3.85 4.99
C VAL A 267 10.75 -3.57 6.28
N ASP A 268 10.32 -2.57 7.06
CA ASP A 268 10.99 -2.23 8.31
C ASP A 268 10.93 -3.38 9.32
N ARG A 269 9.76 -4.04 9.46
CA ARG A 269 9.60 -5.21 10.35
C ARG A 269 10.46 -6.39 9.91
N ALA A 270 10.50 -6.71 8.62
CA ALA A 270 11.32 -7.80 8.11
C ALA A 270 12.82 -7.51 8.30
N SER A 271 13.25 -6.28 8.02
CA SER A 271 14.66 -5.89 8.09
C SER A 271 15.20 -5.82 9.51
N THR A 272 14.37 -5.44 10.49
CA THR A 272 14.79 -5.28 11.89
C THR A 272 14.46 -6.50 12.74
N THR A 273 13.17 -6.84 12.84
CA THR A 273 12.69 -7.90 13.73
C THR A 273 13.08 -9.29 13.24
N THR A 274 12.84 -9.61 11.97
CA THR A 274 13.11 -10.96 11.44
C THR A 274 14.62 -11.25 11.38
N VAL A 275 15.42 -10.31 10.88
CA VAL A 275 16.89 -10.46 10.86
C VAL A 275 17.48 -10.42 12.28
N GLY A 276 16.94 -9.59 13.17
CA GLY A 276 17.35 -9.56 14.58
C GLY A 276 17.06 -10.86 15.32
N ALA A 277 15.88 -11.45 15.07
CA ALA A 277 15.52 -12.76 15.59
C ALA A 277 16.47 -13.85 15.07
N LEU A 278 16.77 -13.87 13.77
CA LEU A 278 17.74 -14.79 13.18
C LEU A 278 19.12 -14.67 13.85
N ARG A 279 19.63 -13.44 14.00
CA ARG A 279 20.94 -13.19 14.65
C ARG A 279 20.96 -13.70 16.09
N THR A 280 19.87 -13.50 16.83
CA THR A 280 19.72 -14.00 18.20
C THR A 280 19.71 -15.52 18.22
N ALA A 281 18.90 -16.16 17.36
CA ALA A 281 18.82 -17.61 17.23
C ALA A 281 20.18 -18.24 16.90
N VAL A 282 20.94 -17.64 15.96
CA VAL A 282 22.28 -18.09 15.58
C VAL A 282 23.26 -17.96 16.76
N THR A 283 23.22 -16.85 17.50
CA THR A 283 24.08 -16.63 18.67
C THR A 283 23.79 -17.66 19.77
N VAL A 284 22.51 -17.92 20.05
CA VAL A 284 22.10 -18.96 21.02
C VAL A 284 22.54 -20.34 20.54
N ALA A 285 22.36 -20.66 19.26
CA ALA A 285 22.81 -21.93 18.69
C ALA A 285 24.34 -22.12 18.80
N GLN A 286 25.12 -21.04 18.65
CA GLN A 286 26.57 -21.05 18.85
C GLN A 286 26.93 -21.27 20.32
N ALA A 287 26.28 -20.58 21.25
CA ALA A 287 26.50 -20.75 22.69
C ALA A 287 26.18 -22.17 23.16
N MET A 288 25.02 -22.72 22.75
CA MET A 288 24.62 -24.10 23.07
C MET A 288 25.58 -25.15 22.50
N THR A 289 26.16 -24.88 21.33
CA THR A 289 27.20 -25.73 20.75
C THR A 289 28.44 -25.76 21.63
N ASN A 290 28.95 -24.59 22.01
CA ASN A 290 30.14 -24.49 22.85
C ASN A 290 29.91 -25.17 24.20
N GLN A 291 28.73 -24.97 24.79
CA GLN A 291 28.33 -25.64 26.04
C GLN A 291 28.37 -27.17 25.91
N ARG A 292 27.84 -27.75 24.81
CA ARG A 292 27.92 -29.20 24.57
C ARG A 292 29.34 -29.71 24.41
N LEU A 293 30.21 -28.95 23.74
CA LEU A 293 31.62 -29.33 23.60
C LEU A 293 32.32 -29.38 24.96
N VAL A 294 32.11 -28.37 25.80
CA VAL A 294 32.66 -28.32 27.16
C VAL A 294 32.13 -29.48 28.00
N LEU A 295 30.83 -29.73 28.00
CA LEU A 295 30.24 -30.87 28.74
C LEU A 295 30.79 -32.21 28.28
N GLY A 296 30.97 -32.40 26.96
CA GLY A 296 31.58 -33.61 26.42
C GLY A 296 33.03 -33.81 26.87
N GLN A 297 33.82 -32.73 26.97
CA GLN A 297 35.17 -32.79 27.51
C GLN A 297 35.19 -33.10 29.01
N ILE A 298 34.26 -32.55 29.80
CA ILE A 298 34.10 -32.91 31.21
C ILE A 298 33.77 -34.40 31.37
N THR A 299 32.87 -34.93 30.54
CA THR A 299 32.55 -36.37 30.55
C THR A 299 33.77 -37.22 30.18
N ALA A 300 34.53 -36.82 29.16
CA ALA A 300 35.75 -37.52 28.77
C ALA A 300 36.81 -37.50 29.88
N LEU A 301 37.00 -36.34 30.52
CA LEU A 301 37.91 -36.17 31.65
C LEU A 301 37.51 -37.07 32.82
N ASN A 302 36.22 -37.04 33.21
CA ASN A 302 35.70 -37.89 34.28
C ASN A 302 35.91 -39.38 33.97
N LYS A 303 35.70 -39.79 32.71
CA LYS A 303 35.96 -41.17 32.28
C LYS A 303 37.45 -41.51 32.44
N THR A 304 38.36 -40.67 31.95
CA THR A 304 39.81 -40.88 32.12
C THR A 304 40.20 -40.94 33.60
N THR A 305 39.62 -40.09 34.45
CA THR A 305 39.85 -40.17 35.90
C THR A 305 39.35 -41.49 36.48
N SER A 306 38.15 -41.96 36.10
CA SER A 306 37.64 -43.27 36.51
C SER A 306 38.55 -44.41 36.05
N ASP A 307 39.00 -44.39 34.78
CA ASP A 307 39.93 -45.39 34.24
C ASP A 307 41.26 -45.42 35.01
N ILE A 308 41.78 -44.24 35.41
CA ILE A 308 42.98 -44.12 36.26
C ILE A 308 42.73 -44.72 37.67
N ILE A 309 41.59 -44.41 38.30
CA ILE A 309 41.24 -44.96 39.62
C ILE A 309 41.11 -46.48 39.57
N ASP A 310 40.45 -47.02 38.56
CA ASP A 310 40.29 -48.47 38.36
C ASP A 310 41.64 -49.16 38.13
N SER A 311 42.50 -48.58 37.28
CA SER A 311 43.85 -49.13 37.04
C SER A 311 44.73 -49.12 38.31
N THR A 312 44.66 -48.03 39.10
CA THR A 312 45.39 -47.92 40.37
C THR A 312 44.85 -48.91 41.40
N SER A 313 43.54 -49.09 41.48
CA SER A 313 42.90 -50.07 42.36
C SER A 313 43.27 -51.50 42.00
N THR A 314 43.45 -51.78 40.71
CA THR A 314 43.91 -53.08 40.20
C THR A 314 45.36 -53.34 40.60
N LEU A 315 46.25 -52.36 40.41
CA LEU A 315 47.65 -52.43 40.83
C LEU A 315 47.81 -52.65 42.34
N LEU A 316 47.03 -51.92 43.15
CA LEU A 316 47.03 -52.11 44.61
C LEU A 316 46.59 -53.52 44.99
N ARG A 317 45.54 -54.05 44.36
CA ARG A 317 45.05 -55.41 44.60
C ARG A 317 46.10 -56.46 44.26
N GLU A 318 46.79 -56.30 43.13
CA GLU A 318 47.87 -57.19 42.69
C GLU A 318 49.09 -57.14 43.64
N GLN A 319 49.47 -55.97 44.15
CA GLN A 319 50.55 -55.85 45.13
C GLN A 319 50.20 -56.44 46.51
N THR A 320 48.96 -56.28 46.97
CA THR A 320 48.53 -56.85 48.25
C THR A 320 48.26 -58.37 48.21
N ALA A 321 48.28 -58.98 47.02
CA ALA A 321 48.12 -60.41 46.82
C ALA A 321 49.47 -61.17 46.74
N GLN A 322 50.60 -60.46 46.84
CA GLN A 322 51.95 -61.00 47.07
C GLN A 322 52.29 -60.97 48.55
#